data_AF-A0A517PRL2-F1
#
_entry.id   AF-A0A517PRL2-F1
#
_cell.length_a   1.000
_cell.length_b   1.000
_cell.length_c   1.000
_cell.angle_alpha   90.00
_cell.angle_beta   90.00
_cell.angle_gamma   90.00
#
_symmetry.space_group_name_H-M   'P 1'
#
loop_
_entity.id
_entity.type
_entity.pdbx_description
1 polymer ?
#
loop_
_entity_poly.entity_id
_entity_poly.type
_entity_poly.pdbx_seq_one_letter_code
_entity_poly.pdbx_strand_id
1 'polypeptide(L)'
;MKEREKIVVTGLVVLMLITWLGFPFHESPRFAGSLWGGMFGVTGALLMLVPLAYMIVKRVKRLKKVVTKYVSMRTLLAWHIYAGVTGPILVVIHSGHKYESPLGIALTAMTLLVVVSGFVGRYLMNQISTEIREKNAQLGKLEIIYDHTKKELANRPQETHIVRNFTGFFSRQAARFFLTEKSLPQTNDAFASSPREMVRLAEAIADVEYAIATHENFKKWFGKWLKLHIIISFILYGLLALHVYFAIYFGLRWFR
;
A
#
# COMPACT_ATOMS: atom_id res chain seq x y z
N MET A 1 -0.47 15.78 7.89
CA MET A 1 -1.73 15.58 7.10
C MET A 1 -1.97 14.12 6.70
N LYS A 2 -0.98 13.38 6.17
CA LYS A 2 -1.16 11.98 5.72
C LYS A 2 -1.49 10.98 6.84
N GLU A 3 -0.96 11.18 8.06
CA GLU A 3 -1.23 10.30 9.19
C GLU A 3 -2.68 10.40 9.67
N ARG A 4 -3.22 11.62 9.76
CA ARG A 4 -4.64 11.85 10.11
C ARG A 4 -5.58 11.22 9.07
N GLU A 5 -5.26 11.31 7.78
CA GLU A 5 -6.01 10.65 6.70
C GLU A 5 -6.08 9.13 6.91
N LYS A 6 -4.93 8.48 7.19
CA LYS A 6 -4.87 7.03 7.45
C LYS A 6 -5.74 6.64 8.64
N ILE A 7 -5.64 7.34 9.76
CA ILE A 7 -6.42 7.05 10.97
C ILE A 7 -7.92 7.19 10.69
N VAL A 8 -8.35 8.29 10.07
CA VAL A 8 -9.76 8.53 9.76
C VAL A 8 -10.31 7.45 8.82
N VAL A 9 -9.60 7.14 7.73
CA VAL A 9 -10.06 6.14 6.78
C VAL A 9 -10.08 4.73 7.40
N THR A 10 -9.11 4.42 8.25
CA THR A 10 -9.10 3.15 9.00
C THR A 10 -10.31 3.07 9.92
N GLY A 11 -10.60 4.14 10.66
CA GLY A 11 -11.80 4.24 11.49
C GLY A 11 -13.10 4.07 10.70
N LEU A 12 -13.20 4.69 9.51
CA LEU A 12 -14.36 4.55 8.64
C LEU A 12 -14.53 3.12 8.08
N VAL A 13 -13.44 2.46 7.69
CA VAL A 13 -13.50 1.07 7.21
C VAL A 13 -13.89 0.13 8.36
N VAL A 14 -13.33 0.32 9.56
CA VAL A 14 -13.71 -0.44 10.74
C VAL A 14 -15.19 -0.20 11.08
N LEU A 15 -15.65 1.07 11.08
CA LEU A 15 -17.05 1.42 11.27
C LEU A 15 -17.95 0.72 10.25
N MET A 16 -17.57 0.70 8.97
CA MET A 16 -18.31 0.00 7.92
C MET A 16 -18.42 -1.50 8.21
N LEU A 17 -17.32 -2.14 8.60
CA LEU A 17 -17.30 -3.57 8.92
C LEU A 17 -18.15 -3.88 10.14
N ILE A 18 -18.05 -3.07 11.20
CA ILE A 18 -18.90 -3.21 12.40
C ILE A 18 -20.37 -3.04 12.04
N THR A 19 -20.69 -2.01 11.24
CA THR A 19 -22.07 -1.75 10.78
C THR A 19 -22.60 -2.95 10.01
N TRP A 20 -21.82 -3.54 9.10
CA TRP A 20 -22.22 -4.74 8.38
C TRP A 20 -22.38 -5.96 9.29
N LEU A 21 -21.46 -6.15 10.25
CA LEU A 21 -21.49 -7.27 11.20
C LEU A 21 -22.65 -7.18 12.21
N GLY A 22 -23.38 -6.07 12.25
CA GLY A 22 -24.62 -5.93 13.01
C GLY A 22 -25.78 -6.78 12.49
N PHE A 23 -25.70 -7.33 11.27
CA PHE A 23 -26.78 -8.08 10.64
C PHE A 23 -27.32 -9.29 11.44
N PRO A 24 -26.51 -10.07 12.19
CA PRO A 24 -27.03 -11.20 12.96
C PRO A 24 -27.86 -10.76 14.17
N PHE A 25 -27.69 -9.51 14.62
CA PHE A 25 -28.28 -8.99 15.84
C PHE A 25 -29.46 -8.04 15.59
N HIS A 26 -29.53 -7.45 14.40
CA HIS A 26 -30.56 -6.48 14.04
C HIS A 26 -30.96 -6.64 12.57
N GLU A 27 -32.27 -6.70 12.33
CA GLU A 27 -32.84 -6.63 10.99
C GLU A 27 -34.07 -5.70 11.04
N SER A 28 -34.16 -4.79 10.06
CA SER A 28 -35.29 -3.87 9.92
C SER A 28 -35.91 -3.98 8.53
N PRO A 29 -36.80 -4.96 8.29
CA PRO A 29 -37.26 -5.32 6.95
C PRO A 29 -37.96 -4.19 6.18
N ARG A 30 -38.54 -3.21 6.90
CA ARG A 30 -39.25 -2.05 6.32
C ARG A 30 -38.34 -0.84 6.06
N PHE A 31 -37.12 -0.82 6.60
CA PHE A 31 -36.26 0.36 6.56
C PHE A 31 -35.82 0.68 5.13
N ALA A 32 -35.39 -0.32 4.36
CA ALA A 32 -34.95 -0.15 2.97
C ALA A 32 -36.02 0.47 2.06
N GLY A 33 -37.31 0.19 2.33
CA GLY A 33 -38.46 0.76 1.61
C GLY A 33 -38.97 2.08 2.17
N SER A 34 -38.41 2.58 3.27
CA SER A 34 -38.78 3.87 3.87
C SER A 34 -38.13 5.05 3.14
N LEU A 35 -38.66 6.27 3.35
CA LEU A 35 -38.06 7.50 2.82
C LEU A 35 -36.58 7.65 3.23
N TRP A 36 -36.28 7.41 4.51
CA TRP A 36 -34.92 7.49 5.04
C TRP A 36 -33.99 6.43 4.45
N GLY A 37 -34.46 5.19 4.34
CA GLY A 37 -33.73 4.13 3.64
C GLY A 37 -33.42 4.54 2.20
N GLY A 38 -34.41 5.01 1.46
CA GLY A 38 -34.24 5.50 0.08
C GLY A 38 -33.22 6.64 -0.03
N MET A 39 -33.25 7.63 0.87
CA MET A 39 -32.27 8.72 0.90
C MET A 39 -30.84 8.21 1.10
N PHE A 40 -30.63 7.26 2.02
CA PHE A 40 -29.32 6.63 2.22
C PHE A 40 -28.87 5.82 0.99
N GLY A 41 -29.80 5.10 0.36
CA GLY A 41 -29.52 4.35 -0.87
C GLY A 41 -29.09 5.24 -2.02
N VAL A 42 -29.85 6.32 -2.30
CA VAL A 42 -29.54 7.27 -3.38
C VAL A 42 -28.24 8.02 -3.09
N THR A 43 -28.08 8.56 -1.88
CA THR A 43 -26.85 9.30 -1.51
C THR A 43 -25.63 8.39 -1.54
N GLY A 44 -25.76 7.16 -1.01
CA GLY A 44 -24.70 6.15 -1.03
C GLY A 44 -24.30 5.76 -2.45
N ALA A 45 -25.29 5.50 -3.32
CA ALA A 45 -25.05 5.19 -4.73
C ALA A 45 -24.35 6.34 -5.47
N LEU A 46 -24.79 7.60 -5.27
CA LEU A 46 -24.16 8.78 -5.86
C LEU A 46 -22.71 8.95 -5.39
N LEU A 47 -22.43 8.75 -4.10
CA LEU A 47 -21.06 8.76 -3.58
C LEU A 47 -20.22 7.64 -4.19
N MET A 48 -20.78 6.45 -4.39
CA MET A 48 -20.08 5.35 -5.06
C MET A 48 -19.76 5.64 -6.53
N LEU A 49 -20.43 6.59 -7.20
CA LEU A 49 -20.06 7.01 -8.56
C LEU A 49 -18.80 7.90 -8.59
N VAL A 50 -18.43 8.55 -7.48
CA VAL A 50 -17.23 9.41 -7.41
C VAL A 50 -15.94 8.62 -7.67
N PRO A 51 -15.72 7.43 -7.06
CA PRO A 51 -14.60 6.56 -7.42
C PRO A 51 -14.54 6.18 -8.91
N LEU A 52 -15.68 5.92 -9.54
CA LEU A 52 -15.77 5.64 -10.98
C LEU A 52 -15.37 6.86 -11.81
N ALA A 53 -15.89 8.04 -11.46
CA ALA A 53 -15.53 9.30 -12.10
C ALA A 53 -14.02 9.56 -12.03
N TYR A 54 -13.39 9.31 -10.88
CA TYR A 54 -11.93 9.41 -10.73
C TYR A 54 -11.19 8.51 -11.74
N MET A 55 -11.62 7.26 -11.92
CA MET A 55 -11.01 6.33 -12.88
C MET A 55 -11.11 6.87 -14.32
N ILE A 56 -12.29 7.40 -14.70
CA ILE A 56 -12.53 7.99 -16.02
C ILE A 56 -11.62 9.22 -16.24
N VAL A 57 -11.59 10.15 -15.27
CA VAL A 57 -10.72 11.34 -15.32
C VAL A 57 -9.26 10.94 -15.43
N LYS A 58 -8.83 9.92 -14.68
CA LYS A 58 -7.44 9.44 -14.71
C LYS A 58 -7.05 8.83 -16.07
N ARG A 59 -7.99 8.18 -16.77
CA ARG A 59 -7.72 7.46 -18.03
C ARG A 59 -7.88 8.34 -19.27
N VAL A 60 -8.80 9.30 -19.27
CA VAL A 60 -9.08 10.18 -20.42
C VAL A 60 -8.23 11.45 -20.35
N LYS A 61 -7.20 11.57 -21.21
CA LYS A 61 -6.25 12.70 -21.20
C LYS A 61 -6.92 14.08 -21.31
N ARG A 62 -7.97 14.21 -22.15
CA ARG A 62 -8.72 15.47 -22.33
C ARG A 62 -9.43 15.87 -21.03
N LEU A 63 -10.17 14.95 -20.44
CA LEU A 63 -10.90 15.18 -19.19
C LEU A 63 -9.95 15.47 -18.04
N LYS A 64 -8.84 14.72 -17.94
CA LYS A 64 -7.77 15.00 -16.97
C LYS A 64 -7.33 16.46 -17.04
N LYS A 65 -6.96 16.96 -18.23
CA LYS A 65 -6.46 18.34 -18.43
C LYS A 65 -7.48 19.38 -17.95
N VAL A 66 -8.76 19.18 -18.27
CA VAL A 66 -9.85 20.09 -17.88
C VAL A 66 -10.07 20.06 -16.36
N VAL A 67 -10.23 18.89 -15.77
CA VAL A 67 -10.53 18.75 -14.33
C VAL A 67 -9.34 19.22 -13.49
N THR A 68 -8.10 18.94 -13.92
CA THR A 68 -6.89 19.38 -13.20
C THR A 68 -6.68 20.89 -13.17
N LYS A 69 -7.43 21.67 -13.99
CA LYS A 69 -7.47 23.13 -13.91
C LYS A 69 -8.16 23.61 -12.62
N TYR A 70 -9.14 22.85 -12.14
CA TYR A 70 -9.97 23.21 -10.98
C TYR A 70 -9.59 22.43 -9.73
N VAL A 71 -9.23 21.14 -9.87
CA VAL A 71 -9.02 20.23 -8.75
C VAL A 71 -7.74 19.44 -8.95
N SER A 72 -6.84 19.45 -7.95
CA SER A 72 -5.59 18.70 -8.03
C SER A 72 -5.82 17.18 -8.08
N MET A 73 -4.91 16.44 -8.73
CA MET A 73 -4.97 14.96 -8.74
C MET A 73 -4.94 14.34 -7.34
N ARG A 74 -4.31 15.02 -6.37
CA ARG A 74 -4.27 14.59 -4.97
C ARG A 74 -5.64 14.70 -4.32
N THR A 75 -6.37 15.78 -4.58
CA THR A 75 -7.74 16.01 -4.07
C THR A 75 -8.72 15.00 -4.69
N LEU A 76 -8.63 14.74 -5.99
CA LEU A 76 -9.48 13.73 -6.64
C LEU A 76 -9.28 12.33 -6.06
N LEU A 77 -8.04 11.98 -5.70
CA LEU A 77 -7.75 10.72 -5.02
C LEU A 77 -8.31 10.70 -3.60
N ALA A 78 -8.25 11.81 -2.87
CA ALA A 78 -8.89 11.91 -1.56
C ALA A 78 -10.41 11.69 -1.69
N TRP A 79 -11.07 12.34 -2.66
CA TRP A 79 -12.48 12.13 -2.93
C TRP A 79 -12.80 10.67 -3.30
N HIS A 80 -11.98 10.02 -4.13
CA HIS A 80 -12.12 8.60 -4.42
C HIS A 80 -12.09 7.74 -3.14
N ILE A 81 -11.15 8.00 -2.22
CA ILE A 81 -11.04 7.23 -0.97
C ILE A 81 -12.23 7.52 -0.04
N TYR A 82 -12.53 8.79 0.23
CA TYR A 82 -13.59 9.16 1.16
C TYR A 82 -14.97 8.75 0.64
N ALA A 83 -15.31 9.06 -0.61
CA ALA A 83 -16.58 8.66 -1.20
C ALA A 83 -16.66 7.14 -1.39
N GLY A 84 -15.53 6.50 -1.69
CA GLY A 84 -15.41 5.04 -1.81
C GLY A 84 -15.55 4.28 -0.48
N VAL A 85 -15.56 4.94 0.68
CA VAL A 85 -15.85 4.31 1.98
C VAL A 85 -17.17 4.80 2.56
N THR A 86 -17.43 6.11 2.50
CA THR A 86 -18.68 6.71 3.01
C THR A 86 -19.91 6.25 2.23
N GLY A 87 -19.82 6.16 0.90
CA GLY A 87 -20.91 5.62 0.06
C GLY A 87 -21.32 4.21 0.49
N PRO A 88 -20.38 3.25 0.57
CA PRO A 88 -20.62 1.92 1.11
C PRO A 88 -21.24 1.87 2.51
N ILE A 89 -20.81 2.73 3.45
CA ILE A 89 -21.44 2.81 4.77
C ILE A 89 -22.94 3.14 4.64
N LEU A 90 -23.29 4.14 3.82
CA LEU A 90 -24.69 4.51 3.61
C LEU A 90 -25.49 3.40 2.92
N VAL A 91 -24.88 2.68 1.97
CA VAL A 91 -25.54 1.54 1.29
C VAL A 91 -25.76 0.35 2.23
N VAL A 92 -24.82 0.06 3.13
CA VAL A 92 -25.00 -0.98 4.16
C VAL A 92 -26.11 -0.56 5.14
N ILE A 93 -26.22 0.71 5.50
CA ILE A 93 -27.33 1.21 6.33
C ILE A 93 -28.65 1.10 5.56
N HIS A 94 -28.67 1.48 4.27
CA HIS A 94 -29.84 1.38 3.40
C HIS A 94 -30.43 -0.03 3.34
N SER A 95 -29.59 -1.08 3.37
CA SER A 95 -30.08 -2.47 3.32
C SER A 95 -30.95 -2.83 4.54
N GLY A 96 -30.83 -2.10 5.65
CA GLY A 96 -31.53 -2.42 6.90
C GLY A 96 -31.19 -3.83 7.43
N HIS A 97 -30.01 -4.36 7.04
CA HIS A 97 -29.57 -5.74 7.26
C HIS A 97 -30.45 -6.83 6.62
N LYS A 98 -31.32 -6.45 5.68
CA LYS A 98 -32.16 -7.38 4.94
C LYS A 98 -31.40 -8.00 3.76
N TYR A 99 -30.96 -9.25 3.91
CA TYR A 99 -30.18 -9.98 2.90
C TYR A 99 -30.91 -11.20 2.31
N GLU A 100 -32.15 -11.02 1.86
CA GLU A 100 -32.95 -12.12 1.28
C GLU A 100 -32.70 -12.33 -0.22
N SER A 101 -32.28 -11.29 -0.96
CA SER A 101 -32.11 -11.40 -2.41
C SER A 101 -30.67 -11.74 -2.81
N PRO A 102 -30.47 -12.67 -3.77
CA PRO A 102 -29.13 -12.99 -4.28
C PRO A 102 -28.39 -11.75 -4.79
N LEU A 103 -29.12 -10.81 -5.41
CA LEU A 103 -28.57 -9.56 -5.90
C LEU A 103 -28.07 -8.65 -4.76
N GLY A 104 -28.85 -8.53 -3.68
CA GLY A 104 -28.47 -7.72 -2.51
C GLY A 104 -27.27 -8.29 -1.76
N ILE A 105 -27.23 -9.63 -1.61
CA ILE A 105 -26.07 -10.34 -1.02
C ILE A 105 -24.83 -10.11 -1.88
N ALA A 106 -24.92 -10.36 -3.19
CA ALA A 106 -23.80 -10.19 -4.11
C ALA A 106 -23.30 -8.75 -4.16
N LEU A 107 -24.21 -7.77 -4.22
CA LEU A 107 -23.88 -6.35 -4.23
C LEU A 107 -23.16 -5.93 -2.94
N THR A 108 -23.65 -6.37 -1.78
CA THR A 108 -23.04 -6.05 -0.48
C THR A 108 -21.67 -6.71 -0.36
N ALA A 109 -21.55 -8.00 -0.70
CA ALA A 109 -20.27 -8.71 -0.68
C ALA A 109 -19.23 -8.04 -1.59
N MET A 110 -19.62 -7.68 -2.82
CA MET A 110 -18.75 -6.96 -3.76
C MET A 110 -18.38 -5.57 -3.26
N THR A 111 -19.31 -4.88 -2.60
CA THR A 111 -19.05 -3.57 -1.99
C THR A 111 -17.97 -3.67 -0.93
N LEU A 112 -18.13 -4.61 0.03
CA LEU A 112 -17.13 -4.84 1.09
C LEU A 112 -15.78 -5.25 0.51
N LEU A 113 -15.78 -6.17 -0.47
CA LEU A 113 -14.57 -6.67 -1.12
C LEU A 113 -13.80 -5.54 -1.81
N VAL A 114 -14.49 -4.67 -2.57
CA VAL A 114 -13.87 -3.52 -3.24
C VAL A 114 -13.29 -2.54 -2.23
N VAL A 115 -14.01 -2.21 -1.15
CA VAL A 115 -13.54 -1.28 -0.12
C VAL A 115 -12.29 -1.82 0.58
N VAL A 116 -12.34 -3.07 1.05
CA VAL A 116 -11.20 -3.70 1.74
C VAL A 116 -10.01 -3.85 0.78
N SER A 117 -10.25 -4.27 -0.46
CA SER A 117 -9.22 -4.38 -1.49
C SER A 117 -8.55 -3.02 -1.78
N GLY A 118 -9.35 -1.96 -1.87
CA GLY A 118 -8.87 -0.58 -2.09
C GLY A 118 -8.06 -0.06 -0.90
N PHE A 119 -8.55 -0.30 0.33
CA PHE A 119 -7.86 0.06 1.57
C PHE A 119 -6.49 -0.61 1.67
N VAL A 120 -6.44 -1.93 1.50
CA VAL A 120 -5.18 -2.70 1.52
C VAL A 120 -4.24 -2.20 0.41
N GLY A 121 -4.75 -2.05 -0.82
CA GLY A 121 -3.96 -1.57 -1.95
C GLY A 121 -3.38 -0.17 -1.74
N ARG A 122 -4.10 0.72 -1.07
CA ARG A 122 -3.65 2.09 -0.78
C ARG A 122 -2.63 2.15 0.35
N TYR A 123 -2.90 1.50 1.48
CA TYR A 123 -2.11 1.71 2.70
C TYR A 123 -0.99 0.71 2.88
N LEU A 124 -1.22 -0.58 2.61
CA LEU A 124 -0.16 -1.59 2.76
C LEU A 124 0.89 -1.40 1.67
N MET A 125 0.48 -1.22 0.41
CA MET A 125 1.42 -1.11 -0.71
C MET A 125 2.22 0.20 -0.68
N ASN A 126 1.62 1.30 -0.22
CA ASN A 126 2.31 2.57 -0.11
C ASN A 126 3.35 2.58 1.02
N GLN A 127 3.13 1.81 2.09
CA GLN A 127 4.12 1.60 3.15
C GLN A 127 5.32 0.83 2.59
N ILE A 128 5.08 -0.32 1.97
CA ILE A 128 6.12 -1.15 1.34
C ILE A 128 6.92 -0.33 0.31
N SER A 129 6.23 0.41 -0.57
CA SER A 129 6.89 1.26 -1.57
C SER A 129 7.74 2.40 -0.98
N THR A 130 7.40 2.86 0.22
CA THR A 130 8.15 3.91 0.92
C THR A 130 9.37 3.32 1.60
N GLU A 131 9.22 2.19 2.28
CA GLU A 131 10.34 1.44 2.88
C GLU A 131 11.39 1.07 1.82
N ILE A 132 10.97 0.60 0.65
CA ILE A 132 11.89 0.33 -0.47
C ILE A 132 12.68 1.58 -0.88
N ARG A 133 11.99 2.72 -0.98
CA ARG A 133 12.64 3.97 -1.41
C ARG A 133 13.67 4.42 -0.39
N GLU A 134 13.37 4.24 0.90
CA GLU A 134 14.30 4.52 1.99
C GLU A 134 15.50 3.58 1.96
N LYS A 135 15.30 2.28 1.75
CA LYS A 135 16.38 1.30 1.60
C LYS A 135 17.27 1.59 0.37
N ASN A 136 16.69 1.95 -0.77
CA ASN A 136 17.47 2.37 -1.94
C ASN A 136 18.30 3.64 -1.67
N ALA A 137 17.73 4.60 -0.93
CA ALA A 137 18.47 5.80 -0.54
C ALA A 137 19.58 5.51 0.46
N GLN A 138 19.39 4.52 1.35
CA GLN A 138 20.44 4.02 2.25
C GLN A 138 21.55 3.31 1.47
N LEU A 139 21.20 2.43 0.54
CA LEU A 139 22.14 1.73 -0.32
C LEU A 139 23.07 2.72 -1.05
N GLY A 140 22.49 3.73 -1.71
CA GLY A 140 23.29 4.73 -2.42
C GLY A 140 24.23 5.53 -1.51
N LYS A 141 23.86 5.78 -0.24
CA LYS A 141 24.78 6.38 0.74
C LYS A 141 25.94 5.45 1.09
N LEU A 142 25.62 4.16 1.26
CA LEU A 142 26.57 3.13 1.64
C LEU A 142 27.60 2.87 0.52
N GLU A 143 27.15 2.85 -0.73
CA GLU A 143 28.00 2.80 -1.93
C GLU A 143 28.93 4.02 -2.01
N ILE A 144 28.42 5.23 -1.76
CA ILE A 144 29.25 6.45 -1.76
C ILE A 144 30.35 6.39 -0.69
N ILE A 145 30.01 5.95 0.53
CA ILE A 145 30.99 5.78 1.61
C ILE A 145 32.03 4.74 1.21
N TYR A 146 31.60 3.63 0.60
CA TYR A 146 32.49 2.55 0.19
C TYR A 146 33.49 3.00 -0.87
N ASP A 147 33.02 3.73 -1.87
CA ASP A 147 33.88 4.30 -2.90
C ASP A 147 34.85 5.34 -2.34
N HIS A 148 34.43 6.14 -1.35
CA HIS A 148 35.30 7.08 -0.67
C HIS A 148 36.40 6.37 0.12
N THR A 149 36.04 5.40 0.98
CA THR A 149 36.99 4.59 1.75
C THR A 149 37.95 3.83 0.83
N LYS A 150 37.46 3.32 -0.31
CA LYS A 150 38.30 2.67 -1.33
C LYS A 150 39.33 3.60 -1.94
N LYS A 151 38.95 4.84 -2.26
CA LYS A 151 39.90 5.85 -2.77
C LYS A 151 40.91 6.26 -1.71
N GLU A 152 40.51 6.39 -0.45
CA GLU A 152 41.41 6.74 0.65
C GLU A 152 42.46 5.65 0.91
N LEU A 153 42.07 4.36 0.92
CA LEU A 153 43.03 3.25 1.01
C LEU A 153 43.95 3.17 -0.21
N ALA A 154 43.42 3.41 -1.43
CA ALA A 154 44.24 3.40 -2.65
C ALA A 154 45.34 4.48 -2.63
N ASN A 155 45.10 5.59 -1.94
CA ASN A 155 46.04 6.69 -1.77
C ASN A 155 47.03 6.49 -0.60
N ARG A 156 46.92 5.39 0.18
CA ARG A 156 47.83 5.04 1.28
C ARG A 156 48.46 3.65 1.09
N PRO A 157 49.42 3.49 0.15
CA PRO A 157 50.01 2.19 -0.21
C PRO A 157 50.91 1.53 0.86
N GLN A 158 51.14 2.16 2.02
CA GLN A 158 52.07 1.62 3.02
C GLN A 158 51.46 0.54 3.96
N GLU A 159 50.13 0.36 4.00
CA GLU A 159 49.49 -0.72 4.79
C GLU A 159 49.12 -1.97 3.97
N THR A 160 49.27 -1.93 2.64
CA THR A 160 48.97 -3.06 1.74
C THR A 160 49.91 -4.27 1.89
N HIS A 161 51.01 -4.13 2.64
CA HIS A 161 51.97 -5.22 2.85
C HIS A 161 51.54 -6.24 3.93
N ILE A 162 50.59 -5.92 4.82
CA ILE A 162 50.15 -6.86 5.87
C ILE A 162 49.06 -7.82 5.36
N VAL A 163 48.24 -7.38 4.39
CA VAL A 163 47.12 -8.19 3.86
C VAL A 163 47.57 -9.15 2.75
N ARG A 164 48.67 -8.85 2.05
CA ARG A 164 49.20 -9.68 0.96
C ARG A 164 49.86 -10.98 1.43
N ASN A 165 50.25 -11.07 2.70
CA ASN A 165 50.83 -12.29 3.29
C ASN A 165 49.78 -13.33 3.75
N PHE A 166 48.48 -13.02 3.71
CA PHE A 166 47.39 -13.92 4.14
C PHE A 166 46.42 -14.29 3.00
N THR A 167 46.96 -14.49 1.80
CA THR A 167 46.20 -14.84 0.59
C THR A 167 45.76 -16.31 0.54
N GLY A 168 46.26 -17.18 1.42
CA GLY A 168 45.89 -18.60 1.49
C GLY A 168 44.63 -18.88 2.33
N PHE A 169 43.73 -19.71 1.81
CA PHE A 169 42.51 -20.18 2.52
C PHE A 169 42.82 -20.80 3.89
N PHE A 170 43.93 -21.55 3.99
CA PHE A 170 44.38 -22.21 5.23
C PHE A 170 44.94 -21.23 6.29
N SER A 171 45.55 -20.11 5.88
CA SER A 171 46.14 -19.16 6.84
C SER A 171 45.08 -18.26 7.49
N ARG A 172 43.94 -18.02 6.84
CA ARG A 172 42.80 -17.30 7.42
C ARG A 172 42.13 -18.06 8.57
N GLN A 173 42.06 -19.38 8.47
CA GLN A 173 41.51 -20.23 9.53
C GLN A 173 42.47 -20.32 10.72
N ALA A 174 43.78 -20.43 10.47
CA ALA A 174 44.80 -20.42 11.53
C ALA A 174 44.87 -19.06 12.26
N ALA A 175 44.76 -17.94 11.53
CA ALA A 175 44.79 -16.60 12.12
C ALA A 175 43.63 -16.35 13.10
N ARG A 176 42.44 -16.89 12.84
CA ARG A 176 41.30 -16.80 13.77
C ARG A 176 41.55 -17.53 15.09
N PHE A 177 42.28 -18.64 15.04
CA PHE A 177 42.64 -19.43 16.23
C PHE A 177 43.75 -18.75 17.04
N PHE A 178 44.79 -18.21 16.37
CA PHE A 178 45.97 -17.62 17.03
C PHE A 178 45.82 -16.14 17.44
N LEU A 179 44.99 -15.33 16.78
CA LEU A 179 44.78 -13.91 17.14
C LEU A 179 43.82 -13.71 18.31
N THR A 180 43.21 -14.78 18.82
CA THR A 180 42.35 -14.73 20.01
C THR A 180 43.16 -14.66 21.31
N GLU A 181 44.46 -15.01 21.29
CA GLU A 181 45.21 -15.28 22.53
C GLU A 181 46.41 -14.36 22.82
N LYS A 182 46.76 -13.40 21.95
CA LYS A 182 47.90 -12.50 22.23
C LYS A 182 47.52 -11.03 22.27
N SER A 183 47.19 -10.60 23.48
CA SER A 183 47.22 -9.23 23.97
C SER A 183 48.52 -8.52 23.60
N LEU A 184 48.45 -7.43 22.82
CA LEU A 184 49.53 -6.47 22.57
C LEU A 184 48.95 -5.13 22.04
N PRO A 185 49.65 -3.99 22.19
CA PRO A 185 49.22 -2.84 22.99
C PRO A 185 48.25 -1.88 22.29
N GLN A 186 47.45 -1.20 23.11
CA GLN A 186 46.67 -0.02 22.72
C GLN A 186 47.59 1.05 22.13
N THR A 187 47.70 1.08 20.80
CA THR A 187 48.22 2.22 20.07
C THR A 187 47.02 3.05 19.63
N ASN A 188 47.02 4.29 20.10
CA ASN A 188 45.97 5.30 19.93
C ASN A 188 45.91 5.84 18.49
N ASP A 189 45.73 4.99 17.49
CA ASP A 189 45.49 5.44 16.11
C ASP A 189 44.01 5.31 15.77
N ALA A 190 43.25 6.27 16.28
CA ALA A 190 41.82 6.43 16.06
C ALA A 190 41.44 6.86 14.62
N PHE A 191 42.30 6.66 13.60
CA PHE A 191 42.07 7.16 12.23
C PHE A 191 42.53 6.23 11.09
N ALA A 192 42.69 4.93 11.35
CA ALA A 192 42.93 3.97 10.28
C ALA A 192 41.58 3.50 9.70
N SER A 193 41.22 4.01 8.52
CA SER A 193 40.22 3.41 7.65
C SER A 193 40.66 1.97 7.34
N SER A 194 40.21 1.04 8.17
CA SER A 194 40.78 -0.31 8.28
C SER A 194 40.21 -1.20 7.18
N PRO A 195 40.97 -2.17 6.65
CA PRO A 195 40.43 -3.23 5.79
C PRO A 195 39.19 -3.94 6.40
N ARG A 196 39.07 -3.94 7.73
CA ARG A 196 37.87 -4.44 8.44
C ARG A 196 36.63 -3.58 8.20
N GLU A 197 36.78 -2.26 8.08
CA GLU A 197 35.67 -1.35 7.78
C GLU A 197 35.15 -1.54 6.36
N MET A 198 36.04 -1.81 5.39
CA MET A 198 35.63 -2.16 4.03
C MET A 198 34.81 -3.44 3.96
N VAL A 199 35.21 -4.48 4.71
CA VAL A 199 34.46 -5.74 4.77
C VAL A 199 33.08 -5.52 5.40
N ARG A 200 33.02 -4.78 6.53
CA ARG A 200 31.73 -4.44 7.16
C ARG A 200 30.81 -3.65 6.25
N LEU A 201 31.37 -2.73 5.47
CA LEU A 201 30.60 -1.91 4.55
C LEU A 201 30.09 -2.72 3.36
N ALA A 202 30.91 -3.64 2.82
CA ALA A 202 30.49 -4.58 1.80
C ALA A 202 29.40 -5.56 2.30
N GLU A 203 29.53 -6.06 3.53
CA GLU A 203 28.49 -6.87 4.18
C GLU A 203 27.17 -6.08 4.32
N ALA A 204 27.24 -4.83 4.80
CA ALA A 204 26.06 -3.98 4.95
C ALA A 204 25.43 -3.60 3.60
N ILE A 205 26.22 -3.42 2.54
CA ILE A 205 25.73 -3.25 1.16
C ILE A 205 24.98 -4.51 0.71
N ALA A 206 25.60 -5.68 0.87
CA ALA A 206 25.00 -6.95 0.47
C ALA A 206 23.68 -7.24 1.21
N ASP A 207 23.60 -6.94 2.50
CA ASP A 207 22.37 -7.10 3.30
C ASP A 207 21.23 -6.20 2.78
N VAL A 208 21.54 -4.94 2.47
CA VAL A 208 20.55 -3.98 1.95
C VAL A 208 20.14 -4.34 0.53
N GLU A 209 21.08 -4.72 -0.33
CA GLU A 209 20.79 -5.22 -1.68
C GLU A 209 19.91 -6.46 -1.65
N TYR A 210 20.19 -7.42 -0.77
CA TYR A 210 19.35 -8.60 -0.58
C TYR A 210 17.93 -8.22 -0.15
N ALA A 211 17.80 -7.27 0.79
CA ALA A 211 16.50 -6.74 1.22
C ALA A 211 15.75 -5.99 0.09
N ILE A 212 16.45 -5.40 -0.88
CA ILE A 212 15.87 -4.73 -2.05
C ILE A 212 15.54 -5.75 -3.17
N ALA A 213 16.36 -6.78 -3.38
CA ALA A 213 16.16 -7.75 -4.47
C ALA A 213 14.83 -8.51 -4.34
N THR A 214 14.42 -8.83 -3.12
CA THR A 214 13.10 -9.44 -2.84
C THR A 214 11.92 -8.54 -3.23
N HIS A 215 12.16 -7.24 -3.48
CA HIS A 215 11.11 -6.25 -3.73
C HIS A 215 10.64 -6.11 -5.19
N GLU A 216 11.37 -6.63 -6.19
CA GLU A 216 10.89 -6.57 -7.58
C GLU A 216 9.59 -7.33 -7.79
N ASN A 217 9.42 -8.43 -7.04
CA ASN A 217 8.20 -9.22 -7.04
C ASN A 217 7.00 -8.43 -6.52
N PHE A 218 7.21 -7.53 -5.55
CA PHE A 218 6.14 -6.69 -5.01
C PHE A 218 5.62 -5.68 -6.03
N LYS A 219 6.47 -5.09 -6.88
CA LYS A 219 6.00 -4.20 -7.96
C LYS A 219 5.13 -4.93 -8.98
N LYS A 220 5.52 -6.14 -9.37
CA LYS A 220 4.72 -6.99 -10.29
C LYS A 220 3.39 -7.35 -9.64
N TRP A 221 3.41 -7.74 -8.37
CA TRP A 221 2.22 -8.08 -7.62
C TRP A 221 1.29 -6.87 -7.44
N PHE A 222 1.84 -5.68 -7.17
CA PHE A 222 1.07 -4.42 -7.10
C PHE A 222 0.31 -4.13 -8.40
N GLY A 223 0.96 -4.31 -9.55
CA GLY A 223 0.31 -4.17 -10.85
C GLY A 223 -0.85 -5.15 -11.04
N LYS A 224 -0.70 -6.41 -10.62
CA LYS A 224 -1.76 -7.42 -10.66
C LYS A 224 -2.90 -7.09 -9.68
N TRP A 225 -2.58 -6.67 -8.47
CA TRP A 225 -3.55 -6.25 -7.46
C TRP A 225 -4.41 -5.09 -7.95
N LEU A 226 -3.79 -4.06 -8.54
CA LEU A 226 -4.51 -2.92 -9.09
C LEU A 226 -5.46 -3.35 -10.22
N LYS A 227 -5.03 -4.26 -11.10
CA LYS A 227 -5.90 -4.81 -12.15
C LYS A 227 -7.08 -5.56 -11.54
N LEU A 228 -6.84 -6.42 -10.55
CA LEU A 228 -7.89 -7.14 -9.83
C LEU A 228 -8.89 -6.15 -9.21
N HIS A 229 -8.41 -5.15 -8.47
CA HIS A 229 -9.25 -4.11 -7.86
C HIS A 229 -10.13 -3.38 -8.88
N ILE A 230 -9.60 -3.10 -10.07
CA ILE A 230 -10.38 -2.49 -11.15
C ILE A 230 -11.46 -3.45 -11.68
N ILE A 231 -11.12 -4.74 -11.87
CA ILE A 231 -12.07 -5.76 -12.35
C ILE A 231 -13.24 -5.93 -11.37
N ILE A 232 -12.94 -6.12 -10.08
CA ILE A 232 -13.99 -6.23 -9.05
C ILE A 232 -14.85 -4.97 -8.95
N SER A 233 -14.27 -3.79 -9.19
CA SER A 233 -15.02 -2.52 -9.22
C SER A 233 -15.99 -2.49 -10.39
N PHE A 234 -15.60 -2.96 -11.58
CA PHE A 234 -16.52 -3.04 -12.72
C PHE A 234 -17.69 -4.00 -12.46
N ILE A 235 -17.42 -5.14 -11.84
CA ILE A 235 -18.48 -6.09 -11.42
C ILE A 235 -19.43 -5.40 -10.43
N LEU A 236 -18.89 -4.70 -9.44
CA LEU A 236 -19.68 -3.94 -8.47
C LEU A 236 -20.61 -2.92 -9.15
N TYR A 237 -20.11 -2.12 -10.09
CA TYR A 237 -20.97 -1.16 -10.80
C TYR A 237 -22.01 -1.83 -11.70
N GLY A 238 -21.70 -2.99 -12.28
CA GLY A 238 -22.69 -3.79 -13.01
C GLY A 238 -23.83 -4.25 -12.11
N LEU A 239 -23.52 -4.77 -10.92
CA LEU A 239 -24.52 -5.15 -9.92
C LEU A 239 -25.31 -3.95 -9.41
N LEU A 240 -24.65 -2.80 -9.20
CA LEU A 240 -25.31 -1.56 -8.76
C LEU A 240 -26.31 -1.08 -9.81
N ALA A 241 -25.92 -1.07 -11.09
CA ALA A 241 -26.82 -0.68 -12.18
C ALA A 241 -28.02 -1.63 -12.29
N LEU A 242 -27.79 -2.93 -12.15
CA LEU A 242 -28.86 -3.94 -12.14
C LEU A 242 -29.81 -3.73 -10.94
N HIS A 243 -29.28 -3.44 -9.76
CA HIS A 243 -30.06 -3.15 -8.56
C HIS A 243 -30.94 -1.91 -8.73
N VAL A 244 -30.37 -0.81 -9.25
CA VAL A 244 -31.12 0.41 -9.54
C VAL A 244 -32.19 0.17 -10.61
N TYR A 245 -31.86 -0.59 -11.67
CA TYR A 245 -32.81 -0.95 -12.72
C TYR A 245 -34.01 -1.71 -12.16
N PHE A 246 -33.80 -2.75 -11.34
CA PHE A 246 -34.90 -3.50 -10.74
C PHE A 246 -35.69 -2.67 -9.72
N ALA A 247 -35.01 -1.82 -8.94
CA ALA A 247 -35.69 -0.91 -8.02
C ALA A 247 -36.64 0.05 -8.76
N ILE A 248 -36.21 0.59 -9.91
CA ILE A 248 -37.04 1.45 -10.76
C ILE A 248 -38.16 0.64 -11.43
N TYR A 249 -37.83 -0.49 -12.05
CA TYR A 249 -38.78 -1.31 -12.80
C TYR A 249 -39.92 -1.83 -11.92
N PHE A 250 -39.61 -2.34 -10.73
CA PHE A 250 -40.64 -2.83 -9.79
C PHE A 250 -41.23 -1.71 -8.94
N GLY A 251 -40.47 -0.65 -8.61
CA GLY A 251 -40.95 0.48 -7.81
C GLY A 251 -41.91 1.41 -8.55
N LEU A 252 -41.63 1.74 -9.82
CA LEU A 252 -42.52 2.59 -10.64
C LEU A 252 -43.82 1.88 -11.03
N ARG A 253 -43.84 0.54 -11.02
CA ARG A 253 -45.03 -0.24 -11.32
C ARG A 253 -46.12 -0.12 -10.24
N TRP A 254 -45.78 0.37 -9.05
CA TRP A 254 -46.75 0.65 -7.98
C TRP A 254 -47.47 2.01 -8.15
N PHE A 255 -46.94 2.91 -8.98
CA PHE A 255 -47.54 4.22 -9.28
C PHE A 255 -48.43 4.23 -10.53
N ARG A 256 -48.65 3.06 -11.15
CA ARG A 256 -49.52 2.89 -12.34
C ARG A 256 -50.79 2.12 -11.99
#